data_AF-A0AA51XC85-F1
#
_entry.id   AF-A0AA51XC85-F1
#
_cell.length_a   1.000
_cell.length_b   1.000
_cell.length_c   1.000
_cell.angle_alpha   90.00
_cell.angle_beta   90.00
_cell.angle_gamma   90.00
#
_symmetry.space_group_name_H-M   'P 1'
#
loop_
_entity.id
_entity.type
_entity.pdbx_description
1 polymer ?
#
loop_
_entity_poly.entity_id
_entity_poly.type
_entity_poly.pdbx_seq_one_letter_code
_entity_poly.pdbx_strand_id
1 'polypeptide(L)' 'MKQSMNFEHIQPKWPELHQLAAFAEDYAITDPQSSLVKLRCFAEKVVGYLYKELSLPVLPTSVIASL' A
#
# COMPACT_ATOMS: atom_id res chain seq x y z
N MET A 1 -1.25 0.87 17.12
CA MET A 1 -0.86 0.45 15.75
C MET A 1 -1.50 -0.90 15.49
N LYS A 2 -2.11 -1.12 14.31
CA LYS A 2 -2.63 -2.43 13.90
C LYS A 2 -1.48 -3.25 13.31
N GLN A 3 -1.44 -4.55 13.58
CA GLN A 3 -0.44 -5.48 13.05
C GLN A 3 -1.13 -6.44 12.10
N SER A 4 -0.61 -6.54 10.88
CA SER A 4 -1.09 -7.50 9.90
C SER A 4 -0.36 -8.81 10.09
N MET A 5 -1.07 -9.94 10.10
CA MET A 5 -0.43 -11.26 10.16
C MET A 5 0.06 -11.74 8.79
N ASN A 6 -0.67 -11.44 7.72
CA ASN A 6 -0.26 -11.91 6.38
C ASN A 6 0.91 -11.10 5.80
N PHE A 7 1.13 -9.89 6.31
CA PHE A 7 2.13 -8.94 5.80
C PHE A 7 3.24 -8.62 6.81
N GLU A 8 3.52 -9.48 7.80
CA GLU A 8 4.63 -9.26 8.75
C GLU A 8 5.99 -9.16 8.04
N HIS A 9 6.20 -9.97 7.00
CA HIS A 9 7.45 -10.05 6.26
C HIS A 9 7.86 -8.74 5.57
N ILE A 10 6.90 -7.85 5.25
CA ILE A 10 7.20 -6.55 4.63
C ILE A 10 7.47 -5.45 5.66
N GLN A 11 7.12 -5.65 6.93
CA GLN A 11 7.26 -4.61 7.97
C GLN A 11 8.67 -4.03 8.11
N PRO A 12 9.77 -4.82 8.08
CA PRO A 12 11.12 -4.28 8.27
C PRO A 12 11.55 -3.33 7.14
N LYS A 13 11.08 -3.58 5.91
CA LYS A 13 11.50 -2.84 4.72
C LYS A 13 10.48 -1.76 4.32
N TRP A 14 9.20 -2.00 4.58
CA TRP A 14 8.09 -1.14 4.17
C TRP A 14 7.03 -1.03 5.29
N PRO A 15 7.33 -0.31 6.38
CA PRO A 15 6.43 -0.20 7.54
C PRO A 15 5.08 0.47 7.19
N GLU A 16 5.06 1.41 6.24
CA GLU A 16 3.84 2.08 5.78
C GLU A 16 2.91 1.10 5.04
N LEU A 17 3.45 0.25 4.16
CA LEU A 17 2.69 -0.78 3.47
C LEU A 17 2.12 -1.81 4.45
N HIS A 18 2.92 -2.23 5.44
CA HIS A 18 2.46 -3.12 6.49
C HIS A 18 1.25 -2.54 7.25
N GLN A 19 1.28 -1.24 7.56
CA GLN A 19 0.20 -0.58 8.25
C GLN A 19 -1.08 -0.49 7.40
N LEU A 20 -0.96 -0.17 6.10
CA LEU A 20 -2.11 -0.16 5.18
C LEU A 20 -2.75 -1.55 5.07
N ALA A 21 -1.94 -2.59 4.96
CA ALA A 21 -2.41 -3.97 4.94
C ALA A 21 -3.11 -4.36 6.25
N ALA A 22 -2.57 -3.97 7.40
CA ALA A 22 -3.17 -4.25 8.71
C ALA A 22 -4.56 -3.63 8.88
N PHE A 23 -4.75 -2.40 8.37
CA PHE A 23 -6.08 -1.78 8.35
C PHE A 23 -7.02 -2.45 7.35
N ALA A 24 -6.52 -2.83 6.16
CA ALA A 24 -7.34 -3.53 5.19
C ALA A 24 -7.88 -4.87 5.72
N GLU A 25 -7.04 -5.65 6.40
CA GLU A 25 -7.43 -6.91 7.04
C GLU A 25 -8.47 -6.72 8.13
N ASP A 26 -8.28 -5.73 8.99
CA ASP A 26 -9.21 -5.45 10.10
C ASP A 26 -10.62 -5.06 9.62
N TYR A 27 -10.67 -4.30 8.52
CA TYR A 27 -11.92 -3.82 7.95
C TYR A 27 -12.54 -4.79 6.95
N ALA A 28 -11.89 -5.90 6.61
CA ALA A 28 -12.35 -6.81 5.55
C ALA A 28 -13.79 -7.31 5.75
N ILE A 29 -14.22 -7.49 7.00
CA ILE A 29 -15.58 -7.96 7.36
C ILE A 29 -16.44 -6.82 7.92
N THR A 30 -15.86 -5.93 8.72
CA THR A 30 -16.61 -4.91 9.46
C THR A 30 -16.99 -3.70 8.60
N ASP A 31 -16.11 -3.33 7.65
CA ASP A 31 -16.35 -2.27 6.68
C ASP A 31 -15.59 -2.54 5.37
N PRO A 32 -16.17 -3.37 4.48
CA PRO A 32 -15.52 -3.75 3.23
C PRO A 32 -15.19 -2.56 2.33
N GLN A 33 -15.94 -1.47 2.40
CA GLN A 33 -15.66 -0.26 1.62
C GLN A 33 -14.37 0.40 2.09
N SER A 34 -14.20 0.58 3.40
CA SER A 34 -12.93 1.08 3.95
C SER A 34 -11.77 0.13 3.69
N SER A 35 -11.99 -1.19 3.74
CA SER A 35 -10.96 -2.18 3.39
C SER A 35 -10.46 -1.99 1.95
N LEU A 36 -11.38 -1.83 0.98
CA LEU A 36 -11.03 -1.58 -0.42
C LEU A 36 -10.24 -0.28 -0.60
N VAL A 37 -10.60 0.78 0.11
CA VAL A 37 -9.84 2.05 0.08
C VAL A 37 -8.41 1.84 0.58
N LYS A 38 -8.22 1.08 1.68
CA LYS A 38 -6.88 0.76 2.20
C LYS A 38 -6.07 -0.10 1.23
N LEU A 39 -6.69 -1.09 0.58
CA LEU A 39 -6.04 -1.91 -0.44
C LEU A 39 -5.64 -1.08 -1.67
N ARG A 40 -6.46 -0.11 -2.07
CA ARG A 40 -6.10 0.82 -3.16
C ARG A 40 -4.87 1.63 -2.81
N CYS A 41 -4.85 2.26 -1.63
CA CYS A 41 -3.68 3.02 -1.18
C CYS A 41 -2.43 2.14 -1.06
N PHE A 42 -2.59 0.89 -0.61
CA PHE A 42 -1.50 -0.09 -0.58
C PHE A 42 -0.93 -0.32 -1.98
N ALA A 43 -1.79 -0.59 -2.97
CA ALA A 43 -1.37 -0.81 -4.35
C ALA A 43 -0.69 0.44 -4.96
N GLU A 44 -1.25 1.63 -4.73
CA GLU A 44 -0.68 2.90 -5.16
C GLU A 44 0.75 3.09 -4.61
N LYS A 45 0.97 2.82 -3.33
CA LYS A 45 2.30 2.89 -2.71
C LYS A 45 3.25 1.82 -3.25
N VAL A 46 2.79 0.58 -3.44
CA VAL A 46 3.60 -0.49 -4.05
C VAL A 46 4.10 -0.09 -5.44
N VAL A 47 3.23 0.46 -6.28
CA VAL A 47 3.61 0.95 -7.61
C VAL A 47 4.61 2.09 -7.50
N GLY A 48 4.40 3.05 -6.59
CA GLY A 48 5.37 4.13 -6.33
C GLY A 48 6.76 3.60 -5.96
N TYR A 49 6.84 2.61 -5.06
CA TYR A 49 8.11 1.97 -4.71
C TYR A 49 8.75 1.29 -5.91
N LEU A 50 7.99 0.54 -6.72
CA LEU A 50 8.54 -0.14 -7.90
C LEU A 50 9.13 0.86 -8.90
N TYR A 51 8.43 1.96 -9.18
CA TYR A 51 8.93 3.01 -10.07
C TYR A 51 10.22 3.65 -9.55
N LYS A 52 10.29 3.90 -8.25
CA LYS A 52 11.48 4.46 -7.61
C LYS A 52 12.67 3.50 -7.65
N GLU A 53 12.47 2.25 -7.21
CA GLU A 53 13.55 1.26 -7.09
C GLU A 53 14.10 0.84 -8.47
N LEU A 54 13.23 0.76 -9.48
CA LEU A 54 13.60 0.39 -10.85
C LEU A 54 13.96 1.60 -11.72
N SER A 55 13.89 2.82 -11.18
CA SER A 55 14.14 4.08 -11.91
C SER A 55 13.33 4.18 -13.21
N LEU A 56 12.05 3.79 -13.17
CA LEU A 56 11.20 3.74 -14.36
C LEU A 56 10.77 5.15 -14.78
N PRO A 57 10.69 5.42 -16.09
CA PRO A 57 10.21 6.70 -16.58
C PRO A 57 8.72 6.88 -16.25
N VAL A 58 8.37 8.05 -15.72
CA VAL A 58 6.98 8.43 -15.44
C VAL A 58 6.48 9.37 -16.52
N LEU A 59 5.29 9.09 -17.06
CA LEU A 59 4.66 9.98 -18.03
C LEU A 59 4.25 11.30 -17.34
N PRO A 60 4.35 12.45 -18.02
CA PRO A 60 4.06 13.76 -17.42
C PRO A 60 2.63 13.90 -16.87
N THR A 61 1.69 13.13 -17.40
CA THR A 61 0.27 13.13 -17.01
C THR A 61 -0.06 12.07 -15.96
N SER A 62 0.91 11.26 -15.55
CA SER A 62 0.69 10.18 -14.60
C SER A 62 0.69 10.71 -13.17
N VAL A 63 -0.35 10.34 -12.42
CA VAL A 63 -0.50 10.64 -10.99
C VAL A 63 0.51 9.89 -10.12
N ILE A 64 1.23 8.92 -10.69
CA ILE A 64 2.23 8.11 -9.97
C ILE A 64 3.45 8.95 -9.54
N ALA A 65 3.81 10.00 -10.28
CA ALA A 65 4.91 10.90 -9.90
C ALA A 65 4.63 11.68 -8.61
N SER A 66 3.36 11.76 -8.19
CA SER A 66 2.88 12.58 -7.07
C SER A 66 2.68 11.78 -5.78
N LEU A 67 2.93 10.47 -5.78
CA LEU A 67 2.66 9.52 -4.68
C LEU A 67 3.89 9.18 -3.83
#